data_AF-A0A7C8I2V8-F1
#
_entry.id   AF-A0A7C8I2V8-F1
#
_cell.length_a   1.000
_cell.length_b   1.000
_cell.length_c   1.000
_cell.angle_alpha   90.00
_cell.angle_beta   90.00
_cell.angle_gamma   90.00
#
_symmetry.space_group_name_H-M   'P 1'
#
loop_
_entity.id
_entity.type
_entity.pdbx_description
1 polymer ?
#
loop_
_entity_poly.entity_id
_entity_poly.type
_entity_poly.pdbx_seq_one_letter_code
_entity_poly.pdbx_strand_id
1 'polypeptide(L)'
;MSPEKPQPRHTSSGFRSLFGRFRGNSNKKSTKSADIDLESAKTPRLVKAFVNSLVASQLSDFLSWFLYHDVVELPESPSHWYKAIGSMELRGWIALGAFLAKNPQHGFDLVVLDSICDRLKLPKSLVWECLIQFGDPEKMAWTQVATAIKLAKHHRMTELETLATVQDKLRDLYQIAKRLKPTAGSMFADMLPIIMQRLQDLQKHIITPRVDLLTQGRPRTANSTDIDRNSNESNRITYLYETMQQERQVPLIRYGIFPNPSISPSTSQSSKHSVVGAPIIDEALVNELCQAESTYTVAKLKSENEILRIENDNLNSQVENLTRSNNKFAKKVAMIGRGQPAHYMQQDWSVGPVVRSNSLKTPQVPHAGSRPRSSS
;
A
#
# COMPACT_ATOMS: atom_id res chain seq x y z
N MET A 1 -55.01 -30.04 13.85
CA MET A 1 -54.39 -29.62 15.12
C MET A 1 -53.18 -30.51 15.36
N SER A 2 -51.99 -29.98 15.13
CA SER A 2 -50.69 -30.58 15.43
C SER A 2 -49.78 -29.46 15.94
N PRO A 3 -49.00 -29.64 17.03
CA PRO A 3 -48.20 -28.56 17.57
C PRO A 3 -46.87 -28.42 16.84
N GLU A 4 -46.63 -27.20 16.35
CA GLU A 4 -45.42 -26.75 15.68
C GLU A 4 -44.31 -26.51 16.72
N LYS A 5 -43.14 -27.13 16.52
CA LYS A 5 -41.95 -26.92 17.36
C LYS A 5 -41.25 -25.61 16.94
N PRO A 6 -40.83 -24.74 17.87
CA PRO A 6 -40.08 -23.54 17.51
C PRO A 6 -38.60 -23.86 17.25
N GLN A 7 -38.09 -23.42 16.10
CA GLN A 7 -36.66 -23.42 15.78
C GLN A 7 -35.94 -22.22 16.42
N PRO A 8 -34.66 -22.38 16.83
CA PRO A 8 -33.88 -21.34 17.51
C PRO A 8 -33.38 -20.27 16.54
N ARG A 9 -33.52 -19.01 16.97
CA ARG A 9 -32.94 -17.82 16.31
C ARG A 9 -31.42 -17.83 16.51
N HIS A 10 -30.67 -17.95 15.42
CA HIS A 10 -29.24 -17.65 15.41
C HIS A 10 -29.03 -16.14 15.52
N THR A 11 -28.52 -15.71 16.67
CA THR A 11 -27.95 -14.38 16.90
C THR A 11 -26.53 -14.35 16.32
N SER A 12 -26.33 -13.74 15.16
CA SER A 12 -24.99 -13.39 14.69
C SER A 12 -24.57 -12.02 15.26
N SER A 13 -23.94 -12.06 16.44
CA SER A 13 -22.93 -11.08 16.87
C SER A 13 -21.80 -11.03 15.82
N GLY A 14 -21.13 -9.96 15.45
CA GLY A 14 -20.88 -8.69 16.12
C GLY A 14 -19.50 -8.21 15.66
N PHE A 15 -19.36 -7.82 14.39
CA PHE A 15 -18.12 -7.26 13.81
C PHE A 15 -18.13 -5.72 13.86
N ARG A 16 -18.30 -5.16 15.06
CA ARG A 16 -18.13 -3.72 15.32
C ARG A 16 -16.99 -3.50 16.30
N SER A 17 -15.73 -3.68 15.86
CA SER A 17 -14.55 -3.13 16.58
C SER A 17 -13.24 -3.40 15.84
N LEU A 18 -13.03 -2.82 14.65
CA LEU A 18 -11.69 -2.82 14.01
C LEU A 18 -11.09 -1.43 13.81
N PHE A 19 -11.84 -0.36 14.08
CA PHE A 19 -11.34 1.02 13.94
C PHE A 19 -10.90 1.67 15.27
N GLY A 20 -10.86 0.92 16.37
CA GLY A 20 -10.55 1.44 17.70
C GLY A 20 -9.05 1.58 18.06
N ARG A 21 -8.11 1.35 17.13
CA ARG A 21 -6.68 1.24 17.48
C ARG A 21 -5.70 2.06 16.63
N PHE A 22 -6.11 3.25 16.17
CA PHE A 22 -5.16 4.34 15.91
C PHE A 22 -4.65 4.96 17.23
N ARG A 23 -4.09 4.14 18.12
CA ARG A 23 -3.54 4.58 19.41
C ARG A 23 -2.04 4.36 19.40
N GLY A 24 -1.29 5.39 19.02
CA GLY A 24 0.15 5.44 19.24
C GLY A 24 0.44 5.33 20.72
N ASN A 25 1.09 4.24 21.13
CA ASN A 25 1.64 4.09 22.48
C ASN A 25 2.94 4.92 22.57
N SER A 26 2.84 6.15 23.06
CA SER A 26 3.99 6.85 23.64
C SER A 26 4.08 6.50 25.12
N ASN A 27 5.27 6.09 25.54
CA ASN A 27 5.60 5.68 26.90
C ASN A 27 5.25 6.77 27.92
N LYS A 28 4.35 6.44 28.85
CA LYS A 28 4.05 7.25 30.04
C LYS A 28 5.17 7.12 31.07
N LYS A 29 5.95 8.18 31.29
CA LYS A 29 6.55 8.45 32.60
C LYS A 29 5.63 9.42 33.35
N SER A 30 5.16 8.94 34.49
CA SER A 30 4.27 9.61 35.45
C SER A 30 4.92 10.88 36.01
N THR A 31 4.29 12.04 35.80
CA THR A 31 4.40 13.18 36.73
C THR A 31 3.15 14.06 36.68
N LYS A 32 2.46 14.12 37.83
CA LYS A 32 1.54 15.15 38.38
C LYS A 32 0.49 15.83 37.46
N SER A 33 -0.74 15.70 37.93
CA SER A 33 -1.98 16.38 37.54
C SER A 33 -1.81 17.89 37.32
N ALA A 34 -1.97 18.31 36.08
CA ALA A 34 -2.49 19.62 35.72
C ALA A 34 -3.85 19.36 35.05
N ASP A 35 -4.87 20.12 35.43
CA ASP A 35 -6.11 20.22 34.67
C ASP A 35 -5.75 20.61 33.23
N ILE A 36 -5.84 19.63 32.33
CA ILE A 36 -5.77 19.88 30.90
C ILE A 36 -7.17 20.35 30.54
N ASP A 37 -7.33 21.67 30.40
CA ASP A 37 -8.44 22.25 29.67
C ASP A 37 -8.56 21.48 28.34
N LEU A 38 -9.60 20.65 28.24
CA LEU A 38 -10.09 20.14 26.97
C LEU A 38 -10.71 21.36 26.26
N GLU A 39 -9.88 22.26 25.75
CA GLU A 39 -10.30 23.19 24.72
C GLU A 39 -10.77 22.33 23.55
N SER A 40 -12.09 22.10 23.50
CA SER A 40 -12.80 21.55 22.36
C SER A 40 -12.23 22.19 21.10
N ALA A 41 -11.47 21.43 20.32
CA ALA A 41 -10.79 21.91 19.14
C ALA A 41 -11.84 22.47 18.18
N LYS A 42 -12.04 23.80 18.22
CA LYS A 42 -13.08 24.46 17.44
C LYS A 42 -12.85 24.14 15.97
N THR A 43 -13.88 23.62 15.31
CA THR A 43 -13.83 23.30 13.88
C THR A 43 -13.35 24.52 13.09
N PRO A 44 -12.27 24.41 12.28
CA PRO A 44 -11.71 25.53 11.54
C PRO A 44 -12.76 26.20 10.64
N ARG A 45 -12.72 27.54 10.51
CA ARG A 45 -13.69 28.31 9.71
C ARG A 45 -13.78 27.82 8.26
N LEU A 46 -12.64 27.48 7.66
CA LEU A 46 -12.58 26.94 6.30
C LEU A 46 -13.33 25.62 6.18
N VAL A 47 -13.08 24.67 7.09
CA VAL A 47 -13.74 23.35 7.10
C VAL A 47 -15.24 23.51 7.28
N LYS A 48 -15.66 24.36 8.23
CA LYS A 48 -17.08 24.63 8.48
C LYS A 48 -17.76 25.25 7.26
N ALA A 49 -17.16 26.27 6.65
CA ALA A 49 -17.72 26.93 5.48
C ALA A 49 -17.80 25.96 4.29
N PHE A 50 -16.75 25.18 4.05
CA PHE A 50 -16.69 24.19 2.99
C PHE A 50 -17.77 23.12 3.17
N VAL A 51 -17.83 22.49 4.34
CA VAL A 51 -18.81 21.43 4.65
C VAL A 51 -20.24 21.94 4.56
N ASN A 52 -20.52 23.16 5.00
CA ASN A 52 -21.85 23.76 4.89
C ASN A 52 -22.25 24.08 3.44
N SER A 53 -21.27 24.25 2.54
CA SER A 53 -21.51 24.47 1.12
C SER A 53 -21.63 23.18 0.30
N LEU A 54 -21.27 22.03 0.89
CA LEU A 54 -21.26 20.76 0.18
C LEU A 54 -22.67 20.32 -0.22
N VAL A 55 -22.78 19.79 -1.43
CA VAL A 55 -23.96 19.05 -1.91
C VAL A 55 -23.63 17.58 -2.19
N ALA A 56 -24.66 16.73 -2.34
CA ALA A 56 -24.46 15.30 -2.57
C ALA A 56 -23.75 14.96 -3.87
N SER A 57 -23.97 15.75 -4.93
CA SER A 57 -23.28 15.56 -6.21
C SER A 57 -21.79 15.85 -6.06
N GLN A 58 -21.38 16.93 -5.40
CA GLN A 58 -19.97 17.26 -5.14
C GLN A 58 -19.25 16.15 -4.37
N LEU A 59 -19.86 15.61 -3.31
CA LEU A 59 -19.27 14.47 -2.60
C LEU A 59 -19.17 13.24 -3.51
N SER A 60 -20.19 12.98 -4.34
CA SER A 60 -20.18 11.85 -5.26
C SER A 60 -19.15 12.00 -6.38
N ASP A 61 -18.98 13.22 -6.90
CA ASP A 61 -17.99 13.58 -7.91
C ASP A 61 -16.58 13.39 -7.35
N PHE A 62 -16.32 13.92 -6.16
CA PHE A 62 -15.06 13.73 -5.43
C PHE A 62 -14.75 12.25 -5.18
N LEU A 63 -15.71 11.47 -4.66
CA LEU A 63 -15.50 10.05 -4.38
C LEU A 63 -15.31 9.23 -5.67
N SER A 64 -16.00 9.59 -6.75
CA SER A 64 -15.82 8.93 -8.05
C SER A 64 -14.41 9.20 -8.59
N TRP A 65 -13.96 10.45 -8.54
CA TRP A 65 -12.59 10.82 -8.89
C TRP A 65 -11.55 10.09 -8.03
N PHE A 66 -11.75 10.07 -6.70
CA PHE A 66 -10.84 9.43 -5.76
C PHE A 66 -10.70 7.93 -6.08
N LEU A 67 -11.84 7.23 -6.23
CA LEU A 67 -11.86 5.79 -6.52
C LEU A 67 -11.31 5.47 -7.91
N TYR A 68 -11.52 6.33 -8.91
CA TYR A 68 -10.95 6.15 -10.25
C TYR A 68 -9.43 6.09 -10.18
N HIS A 69 -8.80 7.06 -9.51
CA HIS A 69 -7.35 7.09 -9.37
C HIS A 69 -6.81 6.12 -8.32
N ASP A 70 -7.63 5.66 -7.37
CA ASP A 70 -7.25 4.60 -6.44
C ASP A 70 -7.20 3.23 -7.15
N VAL A 71 -8.19 2.91 -7.98
CA VAL A 71 -8.44 1.53 -8.46
C VAL A 71 -8.22 1.33 -9.96
N VAL A 72 -8.51 2.32 -10.80
CA VAL A 72 -8.55 2.14 -12.26
C VAL A 72 -7.24 2.52 -12.91
N GLU A 73 -6.76 3.73 -12.62
CA GLU A 73 -5.66 4.34 -13.36
C GLU A 73 -4.68 4.98 -12.39
N LEU A 74 -3.41 4.56 -12.49
CA LEU A 74 -2.32 5.29 -11.88
C LEU A 74 -1.91 6.39 -12.86
N PRO A 75 -2.16 7.67 -12.54
CA PRO A 75 -1.81 8.76 -13.44
C PRO A 75 -0.29 8.77 -13.64
N GLU A 76 0.16 8.87 -14.90
CA GLU A 76 1.59 8.94 -15.24
C GLU A 76 2.29 10.16 -14.62
N SER A 77 1.52 11.23 -14.35
CA SER A 77 2.01 12.43 -13.70
C SER A 77 1.10 12.88 -12.55
N PRO A 78 1.66 13.25 -11.38
CA PRO A 78 0.91 13.79 -10.24
C PRO A 78 0.06 15.03 -10.59
N SER A 79 0.48 15.82 -11.56
CA SER A 79 -0.23 17.03 -11.98
C SER A 79 -1.57 16.74 -12.67
N HIS A 80 -1.65 15.66 -13.45
CA HIS A 80 -2.88 15.25 -14.13
C HIS A 80 -3.95 14.77 -13.15
N TRP A 81 -3.52 14.18 -12.04
CA TRP A 81 -4.40 13.63 -11.02
C TRP A 81 -5.43 14.66 -10.53
N TYR A 82 -4.99 15.89 -10.26
CA TYR A 82 -5.82 16.92 -9.62
C TYR A 82 -6.51 17.88 -10.58
N LYS A 83 -6.31 17.73 -11.90
CA LYS A 83 -6.80 18.69 -12.91
C LYS A 83 -8.32 18.81 -12.94
N ALA A 84 -9.04 17.76 -12.54
CA ALA A 84 -10.50 17.72 -12.54
C ALA A 84 -11.16 18.45 -11.36
N ILE A 85 -10.40 18.78 -10.30
CA ILE A 85 -10.92 19.42 -9.09
C ILE A 85 -10.38 20.85 -9.03
N GLY A 86 -11.28 21.83 -8.94
CA GLY A 86 -10.89 23.24 -8.83
C GLY A 86 -10.02 23.50 -7.60
N SER A 87 -9.02 24.38 -7.71
CA SER A 87 -8.02 24.56 -6.65
C SER A 87 -8.59 24.98 -5.28
N MET A 88 -9.68 25.75 -5.26
CA MET A 88 -10.36 26.15 -4.01
C MET A 88 -11.13 24.98 -3.37
N GLU A 89 -11.80 24.18 -4.19
CA GLU A 89 -12.49 22.97 -3.74
C GLU A 89 -11.48 21.94 -3.19
N LEU A 90 -10.37 21.76 -3.90
CA LEU A 90 -9.26 20.90 -3.50
C LEU A 90 -8.74 21.23 -2.09
N ARG A 91 -8.50 22.51 -1.82
CA ARG A 91 -8.09 22.97 -0.48
C ARG A 91 -9.14 22.66 0.59
N GLY A 92 -10.42 22.78 0.25
CA GLY A 92 -11.54 22.41 1.13
C GLY A 92 -11.50 20.93 1.49
N TRP A 93 -11.34 20.05 0.49
CA TRP A 93 -11.20 18.61 0.69
C TRP A 93 -9.96 18.23 1.53
N ILE A 94 -8.80 18.83 1.25
CA ILE A 94 -7.56 18.59 2.03
C ILE A 94 -7.75 19.04 3.48
N ALA A 95 -8.30 20.24 3.70
CA ALA A 95 -8.53 20.76 5.04
C ALA A 95 -9.53 19.91 5.84
N LEU A 96 -10.59 19.42 5.18
CA LEU A 96 -11.55 18.49 5.78
C LEU A 96 -10.90 17.16 6.16
N GLY A 97 -10.12 16.57 5.26
CA GLY A 97 -9.40 15.31 5.52
C GLY A 97 -8.41 15.43 6.68
N ALA A 98 -7.59 16.48 6.69
CA ALA A 98 -6.64 16.75 7.76
C ALA A 98 -7.33 17.02 9.11
N PHE A 99 -8.51 17.68 9.09
CA PHE A 99 -9.31 17.89 10.29
C PHE A 99 -9.85 16.56 10.84
N LEU A 100 -10.42 15.70 9.99
CA LEU A 100 -10.92 14.38 10.37
C LEU A 100 -9.81 13.49 10.94
N ALA A 101 -8.60 13.55 10.37
CA ALA A 101 -7.45 12.79 10.84
C ALA A 101 -7.04 13.17 12.27
N LYS A 102 -7.10 14.46 12.59
CA LYS A 102 -6.77 14.98 13.94
C LYS A 102 -7.89 14.77 14.94
N ASN A 103 -9.15 14.73 14.48
CA ASN A 103 -10.34 14.74 15.33
C ASN A 103 -11.29 13.57 14.99
N PRO A 104 -10.88 12.31 15.22
CA PRO A 104 -11.69 11.14 14.86
C PRO A 104 -13.02 11.04 15.63
N GLN A 105 -13.19 11.81 16.72
CA GLN A 105 -14.40 11.81 17.55
C GLN A 105 -15.44 12.87 17.16
N HIS A 106 -15.15 13.78 16.21
CA HIS A 106 -16.04 14.90 15.88
C HIS A 106 -17.05 14.60 14.78
N GLY A 107 -17.91 13.60 15.02
CA GLY A 107 -19.10 13.36 14.18
C GLY A 107 -20.21 14.42 14.33
N PHE A 108 -20.24 15.15 15.46
CA PHE A 108 -21.34 16.09 15.76
C PHE A 108 -21.23 17.44 15.03
N ASP A 109 -20.03 17.87 14.65
CA ASP A 109 -19.82 19.19 14.02
C ASP A 109 -20.03 19.18 12.49
N LEU A 110 -20.12 17.99 11.89
CA LEU A 110 -20.19 17.80 10.44
C LEU A 110 -21.57 17.31 9.97
N VAL A 111 -22.64 17.84 10.57
CA VAL A 111 -24.04 17.43 10.34
C VAL A 111 -24.41 17.40 8.86
N VAL A 112 -23.92 18.35 8.05
CA VAL A 112 -24.19 18.40 6.61
C VAL A 112 -23.56 17.22 5.87
N LEU A 113 -22.29 16.90 6.15
CA LEU A 113 -21.61 15.76 5.55
C LEU A 113 -22.30 14.44 5.93
N ASP A 114 -22.68 14.31 7.20
CA ASP A 114 -23.40 13.16 7.72
C ASP A 114 -24.76 12.97 7.05
N SER A 115 -25.53 14.05 6.90
CA SER A 115 -26.81 14.08 6.20
C SER A 115 -26.66 13.69 4.72
N ILE A 116 -25.59 14.17 4.05
CA ILE A 116 -25.28 13.76 2.68
C ILE A 116 -24.98 12.26 2.60
N CYS A 117 -24.15 11.74 3.52
CA CYS A 117 -23.84 10.32 3.59
C CYS A 117 -25.10 9.49 3.80
N ASP A 118 -25.98 9.88 4.73
CA ASP A 118 -27.24 9.18 5.02
C ASP A 118 -28.19 9.20 3.81
N ARG A 119 -28.29 10.34 3.11
CA ARG A 119 -29.10 10.49 1.88
C ARG A 119 -28.60 9.59 0.73
N LEU A 120 -27.29 9.49 0.56
CA LEU A 120 -26.66 8.61 -0.43
C LEU A 120 -26.53 7.15 0.07
N LYS A 121 -26.89 6.89 1.33
CA LYS A 121 -26.68 5.63 2.03
C LYS A 121 -25.21 5.21 2.04
N LEU A 122 -24.26 6.13 2.12
CA LEU A 122 -22.84 5.81 2.14
C LEU A 122 -22.39 5.41 3.57
N PRO A 123 -21.53 4.38 3.71
CA PRO A 123 -20.94 4.07 5.00
C PRO A 123 -19.99 5.20 5.47
N LYS A 124 -20.40 5.94 6.51
CA LYS A 124 -19.67 7.12 7.02
C LYS A 124 -18.19 6.82 7.31
N SER A 125 -17.91 5.67 7.92
CA SER A 125 -16.53 5.25 8.23
C SER A 125 -15.63 5.18 7.00
N LEU A 126 -16.16 4.66 5.89
CA LEU A 126 -15.39 4.53 4.64
C LEU A 126 -15.23 5.88 3.94
N VAL A 127 -16.28 6.71 3.93
CA VAL A 127 -16.19 8.08 3.39
C VAL A 127 -15.13 8.87 4.16
N TRP A 128 -15.13 8.79 5.49
CA TRP A 128 -14.13 9.46 6.31
C TRP A 128 -12.73 8.89 6.06
N GLU A 129 -12.58 7.58 5.88
CA GLU A 129 -11.30 6.98 5.53
C GLU A 129 -10.76 7.53 4.19
N CYS A 130 -11.60 7.64 3.15
CA CYS A 130 -11.23 8.26 1.89
C CYS A 130 -10.81 9.72 2.07
N LEU A 131 -11.57 10.51 2.84
CA LEU A 131 -11.26 11.91 3.12
C LEU A 131 -9.98 12.08 3.94
N ILE A 132 -9.77 11.25 4.96
CA ILE A 132 -8.57 11.26 5.81
C ILE A 132 -7.34 10.91 5.00
N GLN A 133 -7.43 9.89 4.13
CA GLN A 133 -6.36 9.56 3.22
C GLN A 133 -6.08 10.74 2.30
N PHE A 134 -7.11 11.29 1.66
CA PHE A 134 -6.98 12.44 0.77
C PHE A 134 -6.34 13.69 1.41
N GLY A 135 -6.61 13.95 2.69
CA GLY A 135 -6.02 15.08 3.42
C GLY A 135 -4.57 14.88 3.85
N ASP A 136 -3.98 13.72 3.59
CA ASP A 136 -2.66 13.32 4.07
C ASP A 136 -1.79 12.85 2.88
N PRO A 137 -0.76 13.64 2.49
CA PRO A 137 0.03 13.32 1.31
C PRO A 137 0.79 12.00 1.46
N GLU A 138 1.20 11.61 2.66
CA GLU A 138 1.89 10.33 2.88
C GLU A 138 0.94 9.15 2.67
N LYS A 139 -0.32 9.28 3.07
CA LYS A 139 -1.33 8.23 2.85
C LYS A 139 -1.80 8.19 1.40
N MET A 140 -1.87 9.33 0.72
CA MET A 140 -2.19 9.40 -0.72
C MET A 140 -1.14 8.75 -1.61
N ALA A 141 0.09 8.58 -1.11
CA ALA A 141 1.13 7.84 -1.81
C ALA A 141 0.79 6.34 -1.95
N TRP A 142 -0.23 5.82 -1.25
CA TRP A 142 -0.61 4.42 -1.29
C TRP A 142 -2.08 4.28 -1.67
N THR A 143 -2.46 3.18 -2.32
CA THR A 143 -3.88 2.87 -2.50
C THR A 143 -4.54 2.43 -1.20
N GLN A 144 -5.88 2.45 -1.17
CA GLN A 144 -6.65 1.81 -0.10
C GLN A 144 -6.30 0.31 0.04
N VAL A 145 -6.10 -0.39 -1.09
CA VAL A 145 -5.71 -1.81 -1.12
C VAL A 145 -4.28 -2.01 -0.61
N ALA A 146 -3.32 -1.20 -1.06
CA ALA A 146 -1.94 -1.26 -0.60
C ALA A 146 -1.84 -0.99 0.91
N THR A 147 -2.62 -0.02 1.39
CA THR A 147 -2.70 0.31 2.81
C THR A 147 -3.22 -0.89 3.62
N ALA A 148 -4.28 -1.55 3.14
CA ALA A 148 -4.80 -2.77 3.77
C ALA A 148 -3.74 -3.89 3.82
N ILE A 149 -3.01 -4.12 2.74
CA ILE A 149 -1.92 -5.12 2.68
C ILE A 149 -0.80 -4.77 3.66
N LYS A 150 -0.39 -3.50 3.72
CA LYS A 150 0.65 -3.04 4.65
C LYS A 150 0.25 -3.22 6.11
N LEU A 151 -1.00 -2.88 6.45
CA LEU A 151 -1.53 -3.08 7.79
C LEU A 151 -1.59 -4.56 8.15
N ALA A 152 -2.07 -5.42 7.25
CA ALA A 152 -2.10 -6.87 7.46
C ALA A 152 -0.69 -7.44 7.71
N LYS A 153 0.30 -7.02 6.89
CA LYS A 153 1.71 -7.39 7.07
C LYS A 153 2.28 -6.88 8.40
N HIS A 154 1.97 -5.64 8.78
CA HIS A 154 2.37 -5.07 10.07
C HIS A 154 1.82 -5.89 11.25
N HIS A 155 0.59 -6.39 11.12
CA HIS A 155 -0.04 -7.29 12.08
C HIS A 155 0.39 -8.75 11.96
N ARG A 156 1.35 -9.08 11.08
CA ARG A 156 1.85 -10.43 10.84
C ARG A 156 0.75 -11.44 10.47
N MET A 157 -0.27 -10.97 9.76
CA MET A 157 -1.32 -11.82 9.22
C MET A 157 -0.74 -12.80 8.20
N THR A 158 -1.32 -13.99 8.13
CA THR A 158 -1.03 -14.97 7.08
C THR A 158 -1.42 -14.43 5.70
N GLU A 159 -0.94 -15.08 4.63
CA GLU A 159 -1.31 -14.69 3.26
C GLU A 159 -2.82 -14.78 3.03
N LEU A 160 -3.46 -15.82 3.57
CA LEU A 160 -4.90 -16.01 3.45
C LEU A 160 -5.69 -14.92 4.18
N GLU A 161 -5.30 -14.57 5.41
CA GLU A 161 -5.92 -13.47 6.18
C GLU A 161 -5.69 -12.10 5.50
N THR A 162 -4.52 -11.90 4.91
CA THR A 162 -4.21 -10.70 4.13
C THR A 162 -5.13 -10.59 2.90
N LEU A 163 -5.31 -11.69 2.16
CA LEU A 163 -6.21 -11.72 1.00
C LEU A 163 -7.68 -11.53 1.39
N ALA A 164 -8.12 -12.10 2.51
CA ALA A 164 -9.46 -11.86 3.06
C ALA A 164 -9.66 -10.38 3.40
N THR A 165 -8.67 -9.74 4.02
CA THR A 165 -8.70 -8.29 4.31
C THR A 165 -8.80 -7.46 3.03
N VAL A 166 -8.03 -7.81 1.99
CA VAL A 166 -8.12 -7.15 0.67
C VAL A 166 -9.48 -7.39 0.02
N GLN A 167 -10.03 -8.60 0.11
CA GLN A 167 -11.34 -8.93 -0.44
C GLN A 167 -12.45 -8.10 0.20
N ASP A 168 -12.43 -7.97 1.52
CA ASP A 168 -13.38 -7.14 2.26
C ASP A 168 -13.22 -5.67 1.87
N LYS A 169 -11.98 -5.19 1.74
CA LYS A 169 -11.71 -3.82 1.30
C LYS A 169 -12.24 -3.53 -0.11
N LEU A 170 -12.02 -4.42 -1.08
CA LEU A 170 -12.55 -4.27 -2.44
C LEU A 170 -14.09 -4.26 -2.45
N ARG A 171 -14.71 -5.10 -1.62
CA ARG A 171 -16.17 -5.15 -1.47
C ARG A 171 -16.72 -3.84 -0.92
N ASP A 172 -16.07 -3.29 0.09
CA ASP A 172 -16.41 -2.01 0.70
C ASP A 172 -16.33 -0.86 -0.32
N LEU A 173 -15.24 -0.79 -1.10
CA LEU A 173 -15.09 0.19 -2.18
C LEU A 173 -16.18 0.02 -3.25
N TYR A 174 -16.52 -1.22 -3.60
CA TYR A 174 -17.60 -1.50 -4.58
C TYR A 174 -18.97 -1.06 -4.06
N GLN A 175 -19.25 -1.25 -2.77
CA GLN A 175 -20.49 -0.78 -2.16
C GLN A 175 -20.60 0.74 -2.15
N ILE A 176 -19.49 1.46 -1.94
CA ILE A 176 -19.46 2.92 -2.11
C ILE A 176 -19.77 3.27 -3.55
N ALA A 177 -19.00 2.75 -4.52
CA ALA A 177 -19.15 3.06 -5.94
C ALA A 177 -20.59 2.87 -6.42
N LYS A 178 -21.22 1.73 -6.07
CA LYS A 178 -22.62 1.43 -6.43
C LYS A 178 -23.64 2.48 -5.95
N ARG A 179 -23.33 3.22 -4.88
CA ARG A 179 -24.23 4.20 -4.25
C ARG A 179 -23.94 5.64 -4.65
N LEU A 180 -22.81 5.89 -5.32
CA LEU A 180 -22.46 7.23 -5.80
C LEU A 180 -23.47 7.70 -6.84
N LYS A 181 -23.76 9.00 -6.80
CA LYS A 181 -24.64 9.69 -7.77
C LYS A 181 -23.91 10.94 -8.27
N PRO A 182 -22.84 10.77 -9.07
CA PRO A 182 -22.12 11.89 -9.65
C PRO A 182 -23.03 12.74 -10.54
N THR A 183 -22.59 13.96 -10.83
CA THR A 183 -23.32 14.91 -11.66
C THR A 183 -23.59 14.31 -13.04
N ALA A 184 -24.85 14.28 -13.47
CA ALA A 184 -25.26 13.67 -14.73
C ALA A 184 -24.57 14.36 -15.93
N GLY A 185 -24.05 13.57 -16.86
CA GLY A 185 -23.32 14.07 -18.03
C GLY A 185 -21.91 14.62 -17.74
N SER A 186 -21.42 14.50 -16.49
CA SER A 186 -20.04 14.84 -16.15
C SER A 186 -19.10 13.65 -16.40
N MET A 187 -17.80 13.93 -16.54
CA MET A 187 -16.76 12.91 -16.59
C MET A 187 -16.79 11.94 -15.39
N PHE A 188 -17.23 12.39 -14.22
CA PHE A 188 -17.32 11.56 -13.02
C PHE A 188 -18.39 10.48 -13.16
N ALA A 189 -19.48 10.77 -13.88
CA ALA A 189 -20.50 9.79 -14.21
C ALA A 189 -19.97 8.71 -15.16
N ASP A 190 -19.14 9.10 -16.14
CA ASP A 190 -18.52 8.18 -17.09
C ASP A 190 -17.46 7.28 -16.44
N MET A 191 -16.80 7.77 -15.38
CA MET A 191 -15.82 6.99 -14.61
C MET A 191 -16.46 5.86 -13.80
N LEU A 192 -17.71 6.02 -13.34
CA LEU A 192 -18.32 5.11 -12.36
C LEU A 192 -18.47 3.66 -12.86
N PRO A 193 -18.97 3.39 -14.08
CA PRO A 193 -19.01 2.04 -14.64
C PRO A 193 -17.63 1.38 -14.71
N ILE A 194 -16.60 2.17 -15.04
CA ILE A 194 -15.22 1.68 -15.16
C ILE A 194 -14.67 1.27 -13.79
N ILE A 195 -14.91 2.08 -12.76
CA ILE A 195 -14.55 1.76 -11.36
C ILE A 195 -15.23 0.47 -10.91
N MET A 196 -16.54 0.35 -11.14
CA MET A 196 -17.31 -0.82 -10.73
C MET A 196 -16.84 -2.10 -11.42
N GLN A 197 -16.63 -2.04 -12.73
CA GLN A 197 -16.09 -3.14 -13.51
C GLN A 197 -14.72 -3.55 -12.99
N ARG A 198 -13.84 -2.56 -12.73
CA ARG A 198 -12.48 -2.85 -12.29
C ARG A 198 -12.41 -3.52 -10.92
N LEU A 199 -13.22 -3.05 -9.97
CA LEU A 199 -13.33 -3.67 -8.64
C LEU A 199 -13.79 -5.14 -8.73
N GLN A 200 -14.77 -5.43 -9.60
CA GLN A 200 -15.24 -6.78 -9.85
C GLN A 200 -14.14 -7.65 -10.50
N ASP A 201 -13.42 -7.11 -11.47
CA ASP A 201 -12.35 -7.83 -12.16
C ASP A 201 -11.21 -8.19 -11.22
N LEU A 202 -10.79 -7.27 -10.35
CA LEU A 202 -9.78 -7.53 -9.32
C LEU A 202 -10.22 -8.66 -8.38
N GLN A 203 -11.49 -8.62 -7.94
CA GLN A 203 -12.02 -9.66 -7.06
C GLN A 203 -12.10 -11.03 -7.76
N LYS A 204 -12.59 -11.07 -8.99
CA LYS A 204 -12.83 -12.30 -9.76
C LYS A 204 -11.56 -12.94 -10.29
N HIS A 205 -10.64 -12.14 -10.82
CA HIS A 205 -9.47 -12.64 -11.54
C HIS A 205 -8.21 -12.75 -10.68
N ILE A 206 -8.15 -12.08 -9.52
CA ILE A 206 -6.95 -12.09 -8.68
C ILE A 206 -7.25 -12.63 -7.29
N ILE A 207 -8.18 -12.02 -6.56
CA ILE A 207 -8.36 -12.35 -5.14
C ILE A 207 -9.00 -13.72 -4.97
N THR A 208 -10.13 -13.98 -5.63
CA THR A 208 -10.85 -15.26 -5.50
C THR A 208 -9.99 -16.47 -5.87
N PRO A 209 -9.29 -16.50 -7.03
CA PRO A 209 -8.46 -17.64 -7.39
C PRO A 209 -7.31 -17.89 -6.41
N ARG A 210 -6.72 -16.83 -5.83
CA ARG A 210 -5.65 -16.96 -4.83
C ARG A 210 -6.15 -17.51 -3.50
N VAL A 211 -7.32 -17.04 -3.05
CA VAL A 211 -7.98 -17.55 -1.84
C VAL A 211 -8.35 -19.03 -2.01
N ASP A 212 -8.93 -19.40 -3.16
CA ASP A 212 -9.31 -20.79 -3.45
C ASP A 212 -8.08 -21.73 -3.46
N LEU A 213 -6.97 -21.29 -4.06
CA LEU A 213 -5.74 -22.07 -4.10
C LEU A 213 -5.16 -22.31 -2.70
N LEU A 214 -5.12 -21.28 -1.85
CA LEU A 214 -4.59 -21.38 -0.49
C LEU A 214 -5.49 -22.20 0.43
N THR A 215 -6.82 -22.06 0.31
CA THR A 215 -7.78 -22.83 1.12
C THR A 215 -7.78 -24.32 0.78
N GLN A 216 -7.51 -24.67 -0.48
CA GLN A 216 -7.40 -26.07 -0.92
C GLN A 216 -6.06 -26.72 -0.55
N GLY A 217 -5.10 -25.97 0.00
CA GLY A 217 -3.77 -26.48 0.36
C GLY A 217 -2.97 -27.02 -0.83
N ARG A 218 -3.36 -26.69 -2.07
CA ARG A 218 -2.66 -27.14 -3.27
C ARG A 218 -1.42 -26.27 -3.46
N PRO A 219 -0.20 -26.84 -3.49
CA PRO A 219 0.97 -26.09 -3.88
C PRO A 219 0.76 -25.56 -5.30
N ARG A 220 1.14 -24.30 -5.53
CA ARG A 220 1.08 -23.65 -6.84
C ARG A 220 1.99 -24.41 -7.80
N THR A 221 1.47 -25.45 -8.44
CA THR A 221 2.18 -26.17 -9.49
C THR A 221 2.35 -25.19 -10.64
N ALA A 222 3.58 -24.80 -10.93
CA ALA A 222 3.97 -23.83 -11.96
C ALA A 222 3.56 -24.24 -13.40
N ASN A 223 2.83 -25.35 -13.57
CA ASN A 223 2.59 -26.03 -14.83
C ASN A 223 1.11 -26.00 -15.27
N SER A 224 0.27 -25.12 -14.71
CA SER A 224 -1.09 -24.92 -15.20
C SER A 224 -1.06 -24.07 -16.48
N THR A 225 -0.72 -24.71 -17.59
CA THR A 225 -0.72 -24.17 -18.96
C THR A 225 -2.12 -23.96 -19.57
N ASP A 226 -3.21 -24.09 -18.79
CA ASP A 226 -4.58 -23.80 -19.26
C ASP A 226 -4.96 -22.31 -19.18
N ILE A 227 -4.02 -21.42 -19.48
CA ILE A 227 -4.31 -20.00 -19.73
C ILE A 227 -4.28 -19.78 -21.24
N ASP A 228 -5.28 -20.32 -21.94
CA ASP A 228 -5.43 -20.09 -23.37
C ASP A 228 -6.57 -19.08 -23.64
N ARG A 229 -6.28 -18.17 -24.59
CA ARG A 229 -7.07 -17.03 -25.11
C ARG A 229 -7.35 -15.79 -24.26
N ASN A 230 -7.24 -15.82 -22.92
CA ASN A 230 -7.46 -14.62 -22.08
C ASN A 230 -6.21 -14.13 -21.33
N SER A 231 -5.02 -14.57 -21.75
CA SER A 231 -3.73 -14.26 -21.13
C SER A 231 -3.47 -12.75 -21.06
N ASN A 232 -3.82 -11.99 -22.10
CA ASN A 232 -3.58 -10.54 -22.13
C ASN A 232 -4.37 -9.78 -21.06
N GLU A 233 -5.67 -10.06 -20.89
CA GLU A 233 -6.47 -9.36 -19.86
C GLU A 233 -6.09 -9.84 -18.45
N SER A 234 -5.83 -11.15 -18.26
CA SER A 234 -5.35 -11.66 -16.97
C SER A 234 -3.99 -11.04 -16.57
N ASN A 235 -3.07 -10.91 -17.52
CA ASN A 235 -1.78 -10.25 -17.31
C ASN A 235 -1.95 -8.76 -17.03
N ARG A 236 -2.87 -8.08 -17.74
CA ARG A 236 -3.18 -6.67 -17.52
C ARG A 236 -3.75 -6.41 -16.13
N ILE A 237 -4.72 -7.21 -15.69
CA ILE A 237 -5.32 -7.09 -14.36
C ILE A 237 -4.25 -7.39 -13.29
N THR A 238 -3.41 -8.41 -13.50
CA THR A 238 -2.30 -8.74 -12.58
C THR A 238 -1.32 -7.59 -12.47
N TYR A 239 -0.88 -7.03 -13.60
CA TYR A 239 -0.03 -5.85 -13.64
C TYR A 239 -0.66 -4.70 -12.86
N LEU A 240 -1.94 -4.39 -13.10
CA LEU A 240 -2.62 -3.31 -12.39
C LEU A 240 -2.66 -3.55 -10.88
N TYR A 241 -2.94 -4.77 -10.43
CA TYR A 241 -2.93 -5.11 -9.01
C TYR A 241 -1.55 -4.98 -8.36
N GLU A 242 -0.49 -5.29 -9.11
CA GLU A 242 0.88 -5.05 -8.68
C GLU A 242 1.19 -3.55 -8.62
N THR A 243 0.77 -2.78 -9.63
CA THR A 243 0.96 -1.32 -9.66
C THR A 243 0.14 -0.61 -8.58
N MET A 244 -1.04 -1.12 -8.21
CA MET A 244 -1.82 -0.60 -7.08
C MET A 244 -1.08 -0.74 -5.74
N GLN A 245 -0.12 -1.66 -5.63
CA GLN A 245 0.70 -1.84 -4.42
C GLN A 245 1.94 -0.93 -4.39
N GLN A 246 2.26 -0.25 -5.48
CA GLN A 246 3.42 0.63 -5.57
C GLN A 246 3.13 1.98 -4.89
N GLU A 247 4.20 2.60 -4.38
CA GLU A 247 4.16 3.97 -3.89
C GLU A 247 3.96 4.94 -5.06
N ARG A 248 3.12 5.94 -4.85
CA ARG A 248 2.73 6.94 -5.83
C ARG A 248 3.38 8.27 -5.49
N GLN A 249 3.76 9.02 -6.51
CA GLN A 249 4.17 10.40 -6.33
C GLN A 249 2.95 11.28 -6.06
N VAL A 250 3.02 12.08 -5.00
CA VAL A 250 1.95 13.00 -4.58
C VAL A 250 2.47 14.42 -4.75
N PRO A 251 1.74 15.33 -5.42
CA PRO A 251 2.22 16.69 -5.65
C PRO A 251 2.09 17.50 -4.35
N LEU A 252 3.18 17.57 -3.60
CA LEU A 252 3.22 18.16 -2.26
C LEU A 252 2.78 19.63 -2.24
N ILE A 253 3.00 20.35 -3.33
CA ILE A 253 2.57 21.74 -3.53
C ILE A 253 1.06 21.90 -3.32
N ARG A 254 0.25 20.92 -3.72
CA ARG A 254 -1.22 20.95 -3.53
C ARG A 254 -1.62 20.90 -2.07
N TYR A 255 -0.77 20.35 -1.21
CA TYR A 255 -0.93 20.29 0.23
C TYR A 255 -0.31 21.50 0.95
N GLY A 256 0.17 22.50 0.19
CA GLY A 256 0.87 23.66 0.74
C GLY A 256 2.30 23.35 1.22
N ILE A 257 2.84 22.19 0.82
CA ILE A 257 4.20 21.78 1.13
C ILE A 257 5.04 22.12 -0.10
N PHE A 258 5.75 23.24 -0.02
CA PHE A 258 6.64 23.67 -1.10
C PHE A 258 8.00 23.01 -0.90
N PRO A 259 8.60 22.40 -1.94
CA PRO A 259 10.00 21.99 -1.84
C PRO A 259 10.82 23.24 -1.52
N ASN A 260 11.63 23.17 -0.45
CA ASN A 260 12.50 24.28 -0.10
C ASN A 260 13.32 24.62 -1.35
N PRO A 261 13.20 25.84 -1.92
CA PRO A 261 14.10 26.24 -2.98
C PRO A 261 15.48 26.21 -2.34
N SER A 262 16.31 25.26 -2.75
CA SER A 262 17.70 25.22 -2.36
C SER A 262 18.29 26.56 -2.79
N ILE A 263 18.46 27.44 -1.80
CA ILE A 263 19.16 28.71 -1.78
C ILE A 263 19.81 29.05 -3.14
N SER A 264 19.02 29.64 -4.04
CA SER A 264 19.57 30.51 -5.06
C SER A 264 19.71 31.88 -4.41
N PRO A 265 20.92 32.43 -4.25
CA PRO A 265 21.08 33.75 -3.66
C PRO A 265 20.51 34.82 -4.60
N SER A 266 19.75 35.75 -4.02
CA SER A 266 19.34 37.07 -4.55
C SER A 266 18.38 37.05 -5.75
N THR A 267 17.20 37.67 -5.65
CA THR A 267 17.13 39.13 -5.73
C THR A 267 16.02 39.68 -4.83
N SER A 268 16.45 40.57 -3.95
CA SER A 268 15.62 41.37 -3.06
C SER A 268 14.63 42.23 -3.87
N GLN A 269 13.34 41.96 -3.78
CA GLN A 269 12.34 43.01 -3.91
C GLN A 269 11.40 42.97 -2.71
N SER A 270 11.68 43.91 -1.82
CA SER A 270 10.80 44.37 -0.75
C SER A 270 9.51 44.91 -1.35
N SER A 271 8.38 44.26 -1.07
CA SER A 271 7.11 44.98 -0.98
C SER A 271 6.41 44.60 0.33
N LYS A 272 6.38 45.59 1.23
CA LYS A 272 5.58 45.56 2.46
C LYS A 272 4.12 45.80 2.05
N HIS A 273 3.34 44.74 1.92
CA HIS A 273 1.90 44.81 2.15
C HIS A 273 1.44 43.55 2.88
N SER A 274 1.36 43.67 4.20
CA SER A 274 0.64 42.75 5.07
C SER A 274 -0.85 42.95 4.83
N VAL A 275 -1.41 42.15 3.91
CA VAL A 275 -2.83 41.84 3.90
C VAL A 275 -2.93 40.38 4.29
N VAL A 276 -3.52 40.14 5.46
CA VAL A 276 -3.87 38.81 5.98
C VAL A 276 -5.02 38.26 5.12
N GLY A 277 -4.70 37.89 3.88
CA GLY A 277 -5.55 37.13 2.98
C GLY A 277 -4.80 35.85 2.62
N ALA A 278 -5.48 34.71 2.68
CA ALA A 278 -4.89 33.45 2.23
C ALA A 278 -4.34 33.66 0.81
N PRO A 279 -3.07 33.29 0.52
CA PRO A 279 -2.49 33.52 -0.79
C PRO A 279 -3.38 32.87 -1.86
N ILE A 280 -3.90 33.72 -2.76
CA ILE A 280 -4.52 33.29 -3.99
C ILE A 280 -3.39 32.63 -4.76
N ILE A 281 -3.38 31.30 -4.75
CA ILE A 281 -2.39 30.54 -5.49
C ILE A 281 -2.87 30.54 -6.94
N ASP A 282 -2.10 31.19 -7.80
CA ASP A 282 -2.30 31.17 -9.24
C ASP A 282 -2.12 29.73 -9.75
N GLU A 283 -3.12 29.20 -10.46
CA GLU A 283 -3.07 27.84 -11.02
C GLU A 283 -1.96 27.69 -12.04
N ALA A 284 -1.62 28.76 -12.77
CA ALA A 284 -0.49 28.74 -13.70
C ALA A 284 0.83 28.50 -12.95
N LEU A 285 1.03 29.20 -11.84
CA LEU A 285 2.21 29.04 -10.98
C LEU A 285 2.28 27.65 -10.34
N VAL A 286 1.15 27.07 -9.92
CA VAL A 286 1.15 25.69 -9.37
C VAL A 286 1.51 24.68 -10.43
N ASN A 287 0.96 24.84 -11.63
CA ASN A 287 1.26 23.93 -12.73
C ASN A 287 2.73 24.05 -13.14
N GLU A 288 3.29 25.26 -13.17
CA GLU A 288 4.71 25.51 -13.42
C GLU A 288 5.60 24.87 -12.35
N LEU A 289 5.30 25.09 -11.06
CA LEU A 289 6.05 24.50 -9.95
C LEU A 289 5.93 22.96 -9.94
N CYS A 290 4.77 22.41 -10.29
CA CYS A 290 4.57 20.97 -10.39
C CYS A 290 5.35 20.38 -11.58
N GLN A 291 5.45 21.11 -12.69
CA GLN A 291 6.32 20.75 -13.81
C GLN A 291 7.80 20.83 -13.43
N ALA A 292 8.21 21.85 -12.67
CA ALA A 292 9.57 21.98 -12.17
C ALA A 292 9.95 20.86 -11.18
N GLU A 293 9.03 20.47 -10.30
CA GLU A 293 9.20 19.32 -9.41
C GLU A 293 9.29 18.01 -10.19
N SER A 294 8.47 17.86 -11.24
CA SER A 294 8.53 16.70 -12.13
C SER A 294 9.86 16.64 -12.88
N THR A 295 10.37 17.75 -13.42
CA THR A 295 11.64 17.76 -14.15
C THR A 295 12.81 17.50 -13.21
N TYR A 296 12.79 18.04 -11.99
CA TYR A 296 13.77 17.74 -10.96
C TYR A 296 13.77 16.25 -10.59
N THR A 297 12.60 15.68 -10.35
CA THR A 297 12.46 14.26 -9.97
C THR A 297 12.92 13.34 -11.11
N VAL A 298 12.59 13.67 -12.36
CA VAL A 298 13.07 12.95 -13.54
C VAL A 298 14.58 13.05 -13.69
N ALA A 299 15.17 14.24 -13.46
CA ALA A 299 16.62 14.42 -13.51
C ALA A 299 17.33 13.59 -12.43
N LYS A 300 16.80 13.60 -11.20
CA LYS A 300 17.30 12.79 -10.09
C LYS A 300 17.20 11.29 -10.36
N LEU A 301 16.07 10.81 -10.85
CA LEU A 301 15.89 9.40 -11.23
C LEU A 301 16.84 9.00 -12.36
N LYS A 302 17.10 9.88 -13.34
CA LYS A 302 18.11 9.63 -14.37
C LYS A 302 19.51 9.49 -13.80
N SER A 303 19.90 10.36 -12.86
CA SER A 303 21.22 10.24 -12.23
C SER A 303 21.33 8.98 -11.36
N GLU A 304 20.29 8.63 -10.62
CA GLU A 304 20.25 7.37 -9.83
C GLU A 304 20.29 6.13 -10.75
N ASN A 305 19.56 6.13 -11.87
CA ASN A 305 19.60 5.04 -12.83
C ASN A 305 21.00 4.86 -13.43
N GLU A 306 21.68 5.96 -13.74
CA GLU A 306 23.05 5.93 -14.23
C GLU A 306 24.02 5.35 -13.19
N ILE A 307 23.89 5.76 -11.92
CA ILE A 307 24.68 5.19 -10.82
C ILE A 307 24.44 3.68 -10.70
N LEU A 308 23.18 3.24 -10.77
CA LEU A 308 22.84 1.81 -10.69
C LEU A 308 23.38 1.01 -11.89
N ARG A 309 23.43 1.59 -13.10
CA ARG A 309 24.04 0.95 -14.27
C ARG A 309 25.54 0.76 -14.06
N ILE A 310 26.24 1.78 -13.59
CA ILE A 310 27.67 1.71 -13.27
C ILE A 310 27.93 0.64 -12.20
N GLU A 311 27.10 0.56 -11.16
CA GLU A 311 27.23 -0.46 -10.12
C GLU A 311 26.99 -1.86 -10.66
N ASN A 312 26.00 -2.05 -11.53
CA ASN A 312 25.71 -3.33 -12.16
C ASN A 312 26.86 -3.78 -13.07
N ASP A 313 27.44 -2.88 -13.86
CA ASP A 313 28.61 -3.16 -14.69
C ASP A 313 29.83 -3.55 -13.85
N ASN A 314 30.02 -2.90 -12.70
CA ASN A 314 31.07 -3.26 -11.74
C ASN A 314 30.84 -4.65 -11.13
N LEU A 315 29.62 -4.95 -10.69
CA LEU A 315 29.26 -6.28 -10.16
C LEU A 315 29.44 -7.38 -11.20
N ASN A 316 29.03 -7.15 -12.45
CA ASN A 316 29.23 -8.10 -13.54
C ASN A 316 30.72 -8.35 -13.80
N SER A 317 31.54 -7.29 -13.77
CA SER A 317 33.01 -7.41 -13.87
C SER A 317 33.60 -8.25 -12.73
N GLN A 318 33.08 -8.11 -11.50
CA GLN A 318 33.50 -8.93 -10.35
C GLN A 318 33.09 -10.40 -10.52
N VAL A 319 31.87 -10.66 -10.98
CA VAL A 319 31.38 -12.02 -11.29
C VAL A 319 32.26 -12.69 -12.34
N GLU A 320 32.63 -11.98 -13.40
CA GLU A 320 33.57 -12.49 -14.40
C GLU A 320 34.95 -12.80 -13.80
N ASN A 321 35.49 -11.92 -12.97
CA ASN A 321 36.78 -12.11 -12.33
C ASN A 321 36.80 -13.30 -11.37
N LEU A 322 35.73 -13.49 -10.59
CA LEU A 322 35.56 -14.66 -9.73
C LEU A 322 35.42 -15.94 -10.56
N THR A 323 34.66 -15.91 -11.65
CA THR A 323 34.52 -17.04 -12.58
C THR A 323 35.87 -17.43 -13.17
N ARG A 324 36.67 -16.46 -13.63
CA ARG A 324 38.04 -16.69 -14.13
C ARG A 324 38.96 -17.25 -13.04
N SER A 325 38.85 -16.75 -11.80
CA SER A 325 39.65 -17.21 -10.66
C SER A 325 39.30 -18.65 -10.25
N ASN A 326 38.00 -18.98 -10.17
CA ASN A 326 37.52 -20.33 -9.92
C ASN A 326 37.98 -21.30 -11.01
N ASN A 327 37.91 -20.90 -12.29
CA ASN A 327 38.43 -21.70 -13.39
C ASN A 327 39.94 -21.95 -13.28
N LYS A 328 40.73 -20.94 -12.88
CA LYS A 328 42.17 -21.11 -12.61
C LYS A 328 42.42 -22.06 -11.43
N PHE A 329 41.64 -21.93 -10.36
CA PHE A 329 41.74 -22.79 -9.18
C PHE A 329 41.38 -24.25 -9.51
N ALA A 330 40.25 -24.47 -10.20
CA ALA A 330 39.84 -25.80 -10.67
C ALA A 330 40.91 -26.46 -11.54
N LYS A 331 41.55 -25.72 -12.45
CA LYS A 331 42.68 -26.22 -13.24
C LYS A 331 43.88 -26.59 -12.36
N LYS A 332 44.23 -25.79 -11.35
CA LYS A 332 45.32 -26.11 -10.40
C LYS A 332 45.01 -27.38 -9.60
N VAL A 333 43.79 -27.52 -9.08
CA VAL A 333 43.35 -28.72 -8.35
C VAL A 333 43.42 -29.96 -9.24
N ALA A 334 42.96 -29.85 -10.50
CA ALA A 334 43.05 -30.95 -11.47
C ALA A 334 44.50 -31.36 -11.79
N MET A 335 45.46 -30.42 -11.80
CA MET A 335 46.88 -30.74 -11.96
C MET A 335 47.47 -31.44 -10.74
N ILE A 336 47.10 -31.03 -9.51
CA ILE A 336 47.54 -31.68 -8.27
C ILE A 336 46.97 -33.11 -8.17
N GLY A 337 45.72 -33.32 -8.60
CA GLY A 337 45.08 -34.64 -8.62
C GLY A 337 45.72 -35.66 -9.56
N ARG A 338 46.60 -35.24 -10.49
CA ARG A 338 47.37 -36.16 -11.36
C ARG A 338 48.70 -36.62 -10.77
N GLY A 339 49.11 -36.04 -9.63
CA GLY A 339 50.23 -36.51 -8.83
C GLY A 339 49.73 -37.14 -7.55
N GLN A 340 48.92 -38.21 -7.61
CA GLN A 340 48.84 -39.09 -6.45
C GLN A 340 50.24 -39.69 -6.25
N PRO A 341 50.91 -39.48 -5.11
CA PRO A 341 52.12 -40.20 -4.81
C PRO A 341 51.77 -41.69 -4.83
N ALA A 342 52.44 -42.47 -5.67
CA ALA A 342 52.24 -43.93 -5.77
C ALA A 342 52.44 -44.67 -4.43
N HIS A 343 52.90 -43.98 -3.39
CA HIS A 343 53.10 -44.51 -2.04
C HIS A 343 51.84 -44.67 -1.18
N TYR A 344 50.65 -44.23 -1.61
CA TYR A 344 49.40 -44.50 -0.88
C TYR A 344 48.61 -45.74 -1.36
N MET A 345 49.09 -46.46 -2.38
CA MET A 345 48.44 -47.71 -2.85
C MET A 345 48.99 -49.00 -2.22
N GLN A 346 49.81 -48.93 -1.17
CA GLN A 346 50.16 -50.10 -0.35
C GLN A 346 49.73 -49.88 1.09
N GLN A 347 48.44 -50.08 1.35
CA GLN A 347 48.00 -50.54 2.65
C GLN A 347 47.05 -51.71 2.43
N ASP A 348 47.60 -52.91 2.61
CA ASP A 348 46.86 -54.17 2.70
C ASP A 348 45.83 -54.07 3.83
N TRP A 349 44.61 -53.71 3.47
CA TRP A 349 43.44 -53.99 4.29
C TRP A 349 42.88 -55.34 3.83
N SER A 350 43.55 -56.42 4.25
CA SER A 350 42.98 -57.77 4.21
C SER A 350 41.82 -57.84 5.20
N VAL A 351 40.66 -57.31 4.81
CA VAL A 351 39.41 -57.48 5.53
C VAL A 351 38.89 -58.87 5.21
N GLY A 352 39.00 -59.78 6.17
CA GLY A 352 38.39 -61.11 6.11
C GLY A 352 36.87 -61.04 5.96
N PRO A 353 36.23 -62.14 5.55
CA PRO A 353 34.80 -62.16 5.24
C PRO A 353 33.97 -62.00 6.53
N VAL A 354 33.47 -60.80 6.77
CA VAL A 354 32.43 -60.58 7.78
C VAL A 354 31.10 -61.01 7.19
N VAL A 355 30.59 -62.11 7.76
CA VAL A 355 29.25 -62.66 7.57
C VAL A 355 28.19 -61.55 7.72
N ARG A 356 27.51 -61.22 6.63
CA ARG A 356 26.31 -60.37 6.65
C ARG A 356 25.16 -61.14 7.29
N SER A 357 24.89 -60.87 8.57
CA SER A 357 23.58 -61.11 9.16
C SER A 357 22.74 -59.83 9.06
N ASN A 358 21.61 -59.94 8.37
CA ASN A 358 20.60 -58.90 8.23
C ASN A 358 20.06 -58.47 9.60
N SER A 359 20.16 -57.18 9.93
CA SER A 359 19.14 -56.53 10.75
C SER A 359 19.01 -55.06 10.35
N LEU A 360 17.80 -54.71 9.88
CA LEU A 360 17.35 -53.34 9.71
C LEU A 360 17.51 -52.59 11.02
N LYS A 361 18.29 -51.50 11.03
CA LYS A 361 18.11 -50.40 11.97
C LYS A 361 18.14 -49.07 11.22
N THR A 362 16.98 -48.44 11.26
CA THR A 362 16.65 -47.08 10.85
C THR A 362 17.67 -46.07 11.39
N PRO A 363 18.19 -45.13 10.58
CA PRO A 363 19.10 -44.11 11.08
C PRO A 363 18.34 -43.06 11.91
N GLN A 364 18.65 -43.01 13.21
CA GLN A 364 18.28 -41.91 14.10
C GLN A 364 19.09 -40.66 13.75
N VAL A 365 18.38 -39.54 13.62
CA VAL A 365 18.92 -38.20 13.44
C VAL A 365 19.64 -37.76 14.72
N PRO A 366 20.88 -37.22 14.67
CA PRO A 366 21.58 -36.75 15.85
C PRO A 366 20.95 -35.47 16.43
N HIS A 367 20.67 -35.51 17.73
CA HIS A 367 20.25 -34.39 18.55
C HIS A 367 21.30 -33.27 18.56
N ALA A 368 20.85 -32.04 18.28
CA ALA A 368 21.63 -30.82 18.45
C ALA A 368 21.94 -30.55 19.92
N GLY A 369 23.21 -30.26 20.19
CA GLY A 369 23.80 -30.06 21.51
C GLY A 369 23.24 -28.85 22.28
N SER A 370 23.20 -29.07 23.59
CA SER A 370 22.86 -28.15 24.65
C SER A 370 23.85 -26.98 24.75
N ARG A 371 23.33 -25.75 24.85
CA ARG A 371 24.08 -24.55 25.26
C ARG A 371 24.41 -24.60 26.76
N PRO A 372 25.61 -24.20 27.20
CA PRO A 372 25.88 -23.96 28.61
C PRO A 372 25.35 -22.58 29.04
N ARG A 373 24.73 -22.56 30.22
CA ARG A 373 24.41 -21.36 31.01
C ARG A 373 25.70 -20.72 31.51
N SER A 374 25.92 -19.45 31.18
CA SER A 374 26.82 -18.59 31.92
C SER A 374 26.03 -17.87 33.02
N SER A 375 26.39 -18.15 34.27
CA SER A 375 26.07 -17.36 35.45
C SER A 375 27.23 -16.40 35.72
N SER A 376 26.97 -15.10 35.69
CA SER A 376 27.57 -14.02 36.50
C SER A 376 26.86 -12.72 36.17
#